data_AF-A0A535M9G8-F1
#
_entry.id   AF-A0A535M9G8-F1
#
_cell.length_a   1.000
_cell.length_b   1.000
_cell.length_c   1.000
_cell.angle_alpha   90.00
_cell.angle_beta   90.00
_cell.angle_gamma   90.00
#
_symmetry.space_group_name_H-M   'P 1'
#
loop_
_entity.id
_entity.type
_entity.pdbx_description
1 polymer ?
#
loop_
_entity_poly.entity_id
_entity_poly.type
_entity_poly.pdbx_seq_one_letter_code
_entity_poly.pdbx_strand_id
1 'polypeptide(L)'
;MKQLDRRQFLGMAAAGSAVALASAAVPMSGILTWTGERALTFRAVAGLPKHPLPVYASFVVEGAVNLDRGTGTVTKSLFAGAPEAMSTILFPGTVRSIRVTGVQRSGDTVKIAGVVVGQPTLGPREKGIVSIVINQAEKTAHADFLGTAVRLRVQ
;
A
#
# COMPACT_ATOMS: atom_id res chain seq x y z
N MET A 1 6.87 31.77 -34.90
CA MET A 1 6.83 30.56 -34.06
C MET A 1 5.39 30.06 -34.03
N LYS A 2 5.09 28.89 -34.61
CA LYS A 2 3.72 28.38 -34.76
C LYS A 2 3.30 27.65 -33.48
N GLN A 3 2.18 28.08 -32.89
CA GLN A 3 1.55 27.47 -31.71
C GLN A 3 1.07 26.05 -32.07
N LEU A 4 1.48 25.07 -31.26
CA LEU A 4 1.02 23.69 -31.37
C LEU A 4 -0.43 23.58 -30.89
N ASP A 5 -1.27 23.04 -31.77
CA ASP A 5 -2.71 22.88 -31.58
C ASP A 5 -3.00 21.69 -30.64
N ARG A 6 -3.81 21.92 -29.60
CA ARG A 6 -4.07 20.97 -28.51
C ARG A 6 -4.67 19.65 -29.00
N ARG A 7 -5.31 19.65 -30.18
CA ARG A 7 -5.90 18.46 -30.79
C ARG A 7 -4.87 17.53 -31.44
N GLN A 8 -3.73 18.04 -31.92
CA GLN A 8 -2.66 17.19 -32.45
C GLN A 8 -1.86 16.51 -31.34
N PHE A 9 -1.76 17.14 -30.16
CA PHE A 9 -1.10 16.54 -29.00
C PHE A 9 -1.86 15.32 -28.45
N LEU A 10 -3.20 15.39 -28.41
CA LEU A 10 -4.05 14.27 -28.01
C LEU A 10 -4.01 13.09 -29.01
N GLY A 11 -3.72 13.36 -30.29
CA GLY A 11 -3.54 12.31 -31.30
C GLY A 11 -2.22 11.52 -31.17
N MET A 12 -1.16 12.15 -30.67
CA MET A 12 0.14 11.47 -30.47
C MET A 12 0.24 10.66 -29.18
N ALA A 13 -0.67 10.85 -28.22
CA ALA A 13 -0.68 10.06 -26.98
C ALA A 13 -1.25 8.64 -27.14
N ALA A 14 -1.86 8.32 -28.30
CA ALA A 14 -2.46 7.01 -28.57
C ALA A 14 -1.52 6.02 -29.28
N ALA A 15 -0.30 6.43 -29.64
CA ALA A 15 0.63 5.59 -30.40
C ALA A 15 1.95 5.41 -29.66
N GLY A 16 2.08 4.27 -28.97
CA GLY A 16 3.37 3.62 -28.76
C GLY A 16 4.17 4.12 -27.58
N SER A 17 4.09 3.39 -26.47
CA SER A 17 5.24 2.88 -25.70
C SER A 17 4.72 2.08 -24.52
N ALA A 18 4.59 0.77 -24.73
CA ALA A 18 4.49 -0.20 -23.66
C ALA A 18 5.82 -0.20 -22.86
N VAL A 19 5.96 0.75 -21.94
CA VAL A 19 6.89 0.61 -20.82
C VAL A 19 6.03 0.30 -19.63
N ALA A 20 6.14 -0.95 -19.17
CA ALA A 20 5.48 -1.47 -18.00
C ALA A 20 5.88 -0.67 -16.74
N LEU A 21 5.18 0.44 -16.49
CA LEU A 21 4.97 0.96 -15.14
C LEU A 21 3.78 0.22 -14.53
N ALA A 22 3.87 -1.11 -14.49
CA ALA A 22 2.91 -1.97 -13.82
C ALA A 22 3.17 -1.93 -12.30
N SER A 23 2.93 -0.76 -11.70
CA SER A 23 2.63 -0.58 -10.27
C SER A 23 2.26 0.87 -9.97
N ALA A 24 1.51 1.52 -10.87
CA ALA A 24 0.72 2.65 -10.47
C ALA A 24 -0.25 2.15 -9.39
N ALA A 25 -0.04 2.60 -8.14
CA ALA A 25 -0.90 2.31 -7.01
C ALA A 25 -2.32 2.79 -7.32
N VAL A 26 -3.15 1.89 -7.82
CA VAL A 26 -4.60 2.10 -7.90
C VAL A 26 -5.06 2.16 -6.44
N PRO A 27 -5.63 3.27 -5.96
CA PRO A 27 -6.17 3.32 -4.61
C PRO A 27 -7.30 2.31 -4.52
N MET A 28 -7.09 1.20 -3.82
CA MET A 28 -8.12 0.19 -3.60
C MET A 28 -9.08 0.71 -2.54
N SER A 29 -10.05 1.53 -2.92
CA SER A 29 -11.10 1.98 -2.00
C SER A 29 -11.84 0.79 -1.37
N GLY A 30 -11.61 0.53 -0.07
CA GLY A 30 -12.52 -0.23 0.81
C GLY A 30 -12.69 -1.72 0.56
N ILE A 31 -11.64 -2.43 0.12
CA ILE A 31 -11.78 -3.85 -0.24
C ILE A 31 -10.78 -4.73 0.53
N LEU A 32 -11.27 -5.41 1.57
CA LEU A 32 -10.82 -6.76 1.93
C LEU A 32 -11.60 -7.74 1.06
N THR A 33 -11.07 -8.06 -0.13
CA THR A 33 -11.62 -9.16 -0.93
C THR A 33 -10.71 -10.37 -0.80
N TRP A 34 -11.30 -11.40 -0.22
CA TRP A 34 -10.77 -12.74 -0.31
C TRP A 34 -11.37 -13.38 -1.57
N THR A 35 -10.62 -13.39 -2.68
CA THR A 35 -11.05 -14.03 -3.93
C THR A 35 -10.76 -15.53 -3.86
N GLY A 36 -11.54 -16.24 -3.03
CA GLY A 36 -11.38 -17.68 -2.74
C GLY A 36 -10.13 -18.01 -1.91
N GLU A 37 -10.01 -19.23 -1.36
CA GLU A 37 -8.97 -19.68 -0.41
C GLU A 37 -7.50 -19.39 -0.78
N ARG A 38 -7.22 -18.90 -1.98
CA ARG A 38 -5.88 -18.81 -2.60
C ARG A 38 -5.33 -17.39 -2.67
N ALA A 39 -6.14 -16.36 -2.46
CA ALA A 39 -5.74 -14.97 -2.63
C ALA A 39 -6.30 -14.06 -1.52
N LEU A 40 -5.47 -13.13 -1.07
CA LEU A 40 -5.80 -12.09 -0.10
C LEU A 40 -5.54 -10.73 -0.72
N THR A 41 -6.61 -9.95 -0.93
CA THR A 41 -6.52 -8.52 -1.23
C THR A 41 -7.02 -7.77 -0.01
N PHE A 42 -6.23 -6.82 0.49
CA PHE A 42 -6.57 -6.08 1.70
C PHE A 42 -6.18 -4.62 1.60
N ARG A 43 -6.93 -3.80 2.34
CA ARG A 43 -6.57 -2.42 2.69
C ARG A 43 -6.71 -2.24 4.18
N ALA A 44 -5.67 -1.71 4.82
CA ALA A 44 -5.67 -1.39 6.23
C ALA A 44 -5.26 0.07 6.45
N VAL A 45 -5.97 0.78 7.32
CA VAL A 45 -5.81 2.22 7.53
C VAL A 45 -5.69 2.53 9.03
N ALA A 46 -4.82 3.47 9.37
CA ALA A 46 -4.68 4.03 10.70
C ALA A 46 -4.44 5.54 10.65
N GLY A 47 -5.01 6.29 11.59
CA GLY A 47 -4.69 7.69 11.80
C GLY A 47 -3.41 7.89 12.62
N LEU A 48 -2.61 8.89 12.25
CA LEU A 48 -1.45 9.41 12.98
C LEU A 48 -1.65 10.91 13.31
N PRO A 49 -1.41 11.38 14.55
CA PRO A 49 -0.97 10.63 15.73
C PRO A 49 -2.13 9.87 16.38
N LYS A 50 -1.81 8.89 17.23
CA LYS A 50 -2.83 8.16 18.00
C LYS A 50 -3.57 9.09 18.98
N HIS A 51 -4.82 8.76 19.24
CA HIS A 51 -5.67 9.36 20.28
C HIS A 51 -4.87 9.60 21.59
N PRO A 52 -5.03 10.75 22.26
CA PRO A 52 -6.05 11.80 22.08
C PRO A 52 -5.67 12.94 21.12
N LEU A 53 -4.58 12.81 20.36
CA LEU A 53 -4.16 13.87 19.44
C LEU A 53 -4.94 13.80 18.11
N PRO A 54 -5.32 14.94 17.51
CA PRO A 54 -6.01 14.98 16.23
C PRO A 54 -5.14 14.35 15.14
N VAL A 55 -5.74 13.47 14.36
CA VAL A 55 -5.08 12.75 13.27
C VAL A 55 -4.81 13.72 12.12
N TYR A 56 -3.54 13.94 11.79
CA TYR A 56 -3.10 14.80 10.69
C TYR A 56 -2.70 14.03 9.43
N ALA A 57 -2.48 12.72 9.55
CA ALA A 57 -2.12 11.86 8.44
C ALA A 57 -2.70 10.46 8.60
N SER A 58 -2.92 9.78 7.49
CA SER A 58 -3.41 8.41 7.45
C SER A 58 -2.35 7.50 6.89
N PHE A 59 -1.94 6.53 7.70
CA PHE A 59 -1.06 5.44 7.28
C PHE A 59 -1.91 4.33 6.66
N VAL A 60 -1.57 3.97 5.43
CA VAL A 60 -2.30 3.00 4.63
C VAL A 60 -1.34 1.88 4.24
N VAL A 61 -1.82 0.64 4.40
CA VAL A 61 -1.15 -0.58 3.94
C VAL A 61 -2.14 -1.33 3.07
N GLU A 62 -1.82 -1.46 1.80
CA GLU A 62 -2.64 -2.15 0.80
C GLU A 62 -1.84 -3.28 0.18
N GLY A 63 -2.49 -4.40 -0.13
CA GLY A 63 -1.78 -5.51 -0.74
C GLY A 63 -2.66 -6.50 -1.45
N ALA A 64 -2.06 -7.18 -2.43
CA ALA A 64 -2.62 -8.31 -3.14
C ALA A 64 -1.62 -9.46 -3.08
N VAL A 65 -2.02 -10.56 -2.42
CA VAL A 65 -1.15 -11.67 -2.07
C VAL A 65 -1.75 -12.97 -2.56
N ASN A 66 -1.00 -13.71 -3.36
CA ASN A 66 -1.28 -15.11 -3.65
C ASN A 66 -0.75 -15.94 -2.47
N LEU A 67 -1.68 -16.46 -1.70
CA LEU A 67 -1.40 -17.13 -0.45
C LEU A 67 -0.89 -18.57 -0.66
N ASP A 68 -1.20 -19.20 -1.80
CA ASP A 68 -0.71 -20.54 -2.14
C ASP A 68 0.76 -20.49 -2.58
N ARG A 69 1.10 -19.46 -3.37
CA ARG A 69 2.47 -19.25 -3.87
C ARG A 69 3.34 -18.47 -2.89
N GLY A 70 2.76 -17.88 -1.84
CA GLY A 70 3.47 -17.03 -0.90
C GLY A 70 4.09 -15.79 -1.54
N THR A 71 3.49 -15.28 -2.61
CA THR A 71 4.01 -14.15 -3.41
C THR A 71 2.94 -13.09 -3.62
N GLY A 72 3.33 -11.88 -4.01
CA GLY A 72 2.42 -10.76 -4.16
C GLY A 72 3.11 -9.43 -3.98
N THR A 73 2.28 -8.39 -3.88
CA THR A 73 2.74 -7.00 -3.69
C THR A 73 1.99 -6.37 -2.53
N VAL A 74 2.71 -5.53 -1.80
CA VAL A 74 2.14 -4.68 -0.76
C VAL A 74 2.69 -3.28 -0.95
N THR A 75 1.85 -2.26 -0.75
CA THR A 75 2.24 -0.86 -0.75
C THR A 75 1.94 -0.26 0.60
N LYS A 76 2.93 0.43 1.16
CA LYS A 76 2.75 1.32 2.32
C LYS A 76 2.76 2.76 1.83
N SER A 77 1.86 3.57 2.33
CA SER A 77 1.74 4.99 1.97
C SER A 77 1.22 5.82 3.14
N LEU A 78 1.56 7.11 3.10
CA LEU A 78 1.06 8.09 4.06
C LEU A 78 0.33 9.18 3.30
N PHE A 79 -0.91 9.44 3.69
CA PHE A 79 -1.77 10.47 3.11
C PHE A 79 -2.05 11.59 4.10
N ALA A 80 -2.29 12.80 3.62
CA ALA A 80 -2.76 13.90 4.46
C ALA A 80 -4.22 13.69 4.89
N GLY A 81 -4.55 14.05 6.14
CA GLY A 81 -5.90 13.97 6.69
C GLY A 81 -6.19 12.69 7.47
N ALA A 82 -7.34 12.69 8.15
CA ALA A 82 -7.81 11.58 8.98
C ALA A 82 -8.38 10.42 8.14
N PRO A 83 -8.43 9.18 8.66
CA PRO A 83 -8.89 8.00 7.92
C PRO A 83 -10.28 8.16 7.27
N GLU A 84 -11.18 8.87 7.94
CA GLU A 84 -12.54 9.18 7.51
C GLU A 84 -12.63 10.31 6.47
N ALA A 85 -11.59 11.15 6.35
CA ALA A 85 -11.53 12.31 5.48
C ALA A 85 -10.14 12.44 4.83
N MET A 86 -9.61 11.32 4.34
CA MET A 86 -8.26 11.23 3.81
C MET A 86 -8.17 11.97 2.46
N SER A 87 -7.18 12.84 2.32
CA SER A 87 -6.86 13.51 1.06
C SER A 87 -6.18 12.57 0.08
N THR A 88 -6.22 12.92 -1.21
CA THR A 88 -5.42 12.27 -2.26
C THR A 88 -3.94 12.66 -2.22
N ILE A 89 -3.57 13.64 -1.38
CA ILE A 89 -2.19 14.11 -1.21
C ILE A 89 -1.38 13.07 -0.43
N LEU A 90 -0.38 12.48 -1.09
CA LEU A 90 0.62 11.62 -0.47
C LEU A 90 1.77 12.45 0.09
N PHE A 91 2.31 12.02 1.23
CA PHE A 91 3.57 12.56 1.72
C PHE A 91 4.74 12.02 0.88
N PRO A 92 5.54 12.89 0.22
CA PRO A 92 6.66 12.45 -0.59
C PRO A 92 7.66 11.62 0.22
N GLY A 93 8.25 10.60 -0.40
CA GLY A 93 9.29 9.79 0.23
C GLY A 93 8.80 8.83 1.32
N THR A 94 7.48 8.69 1.57
CA THR A 94 6.93 7.69 2.53
C THR A 94 6.35 6.45 1.86
N VAL A 95 6.21 6.47 0.53
CA VAL A 95 5.68 5.33 -0.23
C VAL A 95 6.72 4.21 -0.29
N ARG A 96 6.32 2.99 0.07
CA ARG A 96 7.16 1.80 -0.03
C ARG A 96 6.42 0.71 -0.79
N SER A 97 6.99 0.29 -1.90
CA SER A 97 6.57 -0.92 -2.61
C SER A 97 7.29 -2.11 -2.01
N ILE A 98 6.56 -3.17 -1.71
CA ILE A 98 7.06 -4.37 -1.04
C ILE A 98 6.73 -5.57 -1.92
N ARG A 99 7.75 -6.35 -2.24
CA ARG A 99 7.58 -7.68 -2.83
C ARG A 99 7.40 -8.69 -1.71
N VAL A 100 6.29 -9.41 -1.74
CA VAL A 100 6.03 -10.49 -0.78
C VAL A 100 6.93 -11.68 -1.12
N THR A 101 7.60 -12.21 -0.10
CA THR A 101 8.55 -13.32 -0.20
C THR A 101 8.13 -14.52 0.63
N GLY A 102 7.07 -14.40 1.44
CA GLY A 102 6.54 -15.51 2.20
C GLY A 102 5.23 -15.16 2.88
N VAL A 103 4.41 -16.18 3.09
CA VAL A 103 3.12 -16.07 3.77
C VAL A 103 2.97 -17.28 4.69
N GLN A 104 2.49 -17.04 5.91
CA GLN A 104 2.13 -18.08 6.87
C GLN A 104 0.70 -17.85 7.32
N ARG A 105 -0.12 -18.91 7.33
CA ARG A 105 -1.49 -18.86 7.86
C ARG A 105 -1.59 -19.69 9.12
N SER A 106 -2.33 -19.16 10.10
CA SER A 106 -2.64 -19.85 11.35
C SER A 106 -4.03 -19.39 11.81
N GLY A 107 -5.06 -20.20 11.58
CA GLY A 107 -6.45 -19.81 11.82
C GLY A 107 -6.80 -18.52 11.06
N ASP A 108 -7.34 -17.54 11.78
CA ASP A 108 -7.73 -16.23 11.25
C ASP A 108 -6.56 -15.27 11.01
N THR A 109 -5.33 -15.71 11.32
CA THR A 109 -4.13 -14.86 11.19
C THR A 109 -3.34 -15.21 9.95
N VAL A 110 -3.00 -14.17 9.16
CA VAL A 110 -2.08 -14.25 8.03
C VAL A 110 -0.86 -13.39 8.33
N LYS A 111 0.31 -14.00 8.36
CA LYS A 111 1.60 -13.30 8.48
C LYS A 111 2.26 -13.23 7.11
N ILE A 112 2.51 -12.02 6.65
CA ILE A 112 3.16 -11.71 5.38
C ILE A 112 4.58 -11.26 5.68
N ALA A 113 5.55 -11.85 4.98
CA ALA A 113 6.95 -11.43 4.94
C ALA A 113 7.25 -10.86 3.55
N GLY A 114 8.04 -9.80 3.49
CA GLY A 114 8.43 -9.21 2.22
C GLY A 114 9.67 -8.33 2.32
N VAL A 115 10.11 -7.86 1.17
CA VAL A 115 11.24 -6.95 1.02
C VAL A 115 10.81 -5.68 0.30
N VAL A 116 11.28 -4.53 0.76
CA VAL A 116 11.09 -3.24 0.08
C VAL A 116 11.83 -3.30 -1.25
N VAL A 117 11.15 -2.89 -2.32
CA VAL A 117 11.66 -2.85 -3.69
C VAL A 117 11.52 -1.44 -4.27
N GLY A 118 12.42 -1.08 -5.18
CA GLY A 118 12.46 0.24 -5.82
C GLY A 118 13.49 1.19 -5.19
N GLN A 119 13.46 2.44 -5.63
CA GLN A 119 14.37 3.51 -5.20
C GLN A 119 13.57 4.62 -4.54
N PRO A 120 13.35 4.51 -3.23
CA PRO A 120 13.99 5.50 -2.36
C PRO A 120 14.89 4.83 -1.32
N THR A 121 15.97 5.53 -0.97
CA THR A 121 16.86 5.16 0.15
C THR A 121 16.02 5.02 1.41
N LEU A 122 16.18 3.90 2.13
CA LEU A 122 15.48 3.68 3.39
C LEU A 122 15.80 4.82 4.37
N GLY A 123 14.78 5.30 5.08
CA GLY A 123 14.99 6.26 6.16
C GLY A 123 15.86 5.69 7.28
N PRO A 124 16.44 6.52 8.16
CA PRO A 124 17.39 6.08 9.21
C PRO A 124 16.90 4.99 10.17
N ARG A 125 15.58 4.74 10.22
CA ARG A 125 14.95 3.73 11.10
C ARG A 125 14.11 2.70 10.33
N GLU A 126 14.08 2.79 9.00
CA GLU A 126 13.34 1.85 8.17
C GLU A 126 14.17 0.59 7.91
N LYS A 127 13.49 -0.55 7.86
CA LYS A 127 14.08 -1.83 7.50
C LYS A 127 13.65 -2.21 6.08
N GLY A 128 14.57 -2.77 5.31
CA GLY A 128 14.27 -3.33 3.99
C GLY A 128 13.44 -4.61 4.06
N ILE A 129 13.41 -5.27 5.23
CA ILE A 129 12.59 -6.46 5.49
C ILE A 129 11.33 -6.02 6.23
N VAL A 130 10.18 -6.50 5.74
CA VAL A 130 8.86 -6.15 6.26
C VAL A 130 8.15 -7.40 6.75
N SER A 131 7.49 -7.27 7.91
CA SER A 131 6.49 -8.23 8.38
C SER A 131 5.18 -7.50 8.63
N ILE A 132 4.09 -8.08 8.12
CA ILE A 132 2.73 -7.61 8.33
C ILE A 132 1.92 -8.78 8.88
N VAL A 133 1.13 -8.54 9.91
CA VAL A 133 0.23 -9.54 10.48
C VAL A 133 -1.19 -9.05 10.31
N ILE A 134 -2.05 -9.86 9.73
CA ILE A 134 -3.47 -9.55 9.51
C ILE A 134 -4.28 -10.55 10.33
N ASN A 135 -5.11 -10.06 11.23
CA ASN A 135 -6.12 -10.85 11.94
C ASN A 135 -7.49 -10.55 11.32
N GLN A 136 -8.07 -11.57 10.69
CA GLN A 136 -9.32 -11.45 9.96
C GLN A 136 -10.53 -11.31 10.89
N ALA A 137 -10.58 -12.08 11.97
CA ALA A 137 -11.66 -12.05 12.94
C ALA A 137 -11.79 -10.66 13.58
N GLU A 138 -10.65 -10.06 13.93
CA GLU A 138 -10.61 -8.72 14.53
C GLU A 138 -10.66 -7.58 13.50
N LYS A 139 -10.53 -7.89 12.20
CA LYS A 139 -10.31 -6.91 11.13
C LYS A 139 -9.17 -5.93 11.46
N THR A 140 -8.07 -6.47 11.98
CA THR A 140 -6.87 -5.68 12.32
C THR A 140 -5.67 -6.10 11.49
N ALA A 141 -4.79 -5.15 11.23
CA ALA A 141 -3.46 -5.43 10.71
C ALA A 141 -2.41 -4.75 11.58
N HIS A 142 -1.24 -5.35 11.70
CA HIS A 142 -0.07 -4.78 12.35
C HIS A 142 1.04 -4.65 11.33
N ALA A 143 1.55 -3.44 11.20
CA ALA A 143 2.65 -3.14 10.30
C ALA A 143 3.58 -2.10 10.92
N ASP A 144 4.83 -2.13 10.49
CA ASP A 144 5.80 -1.11 10.84
C ASP A 144 5.62 0.16 10.01
N PHE A 145 5.68 1.32 10.66
CA PHE A 145 5.84 2.63 10.05
C PHE A 145 7.06 3.32 10.69
N LEU A 146 8.11 3.55 9.90
CA LEU A 146 9.36 4.20 10.34
C LEU A 146 9.97 3.59 11.62
N GLY A 147 9.91 2.27 11.79
CA GLY A 147 10.43 1.57 12.95
C GLY A 147 9.48 1.52 14.16
N THR A 148 8.23 1.99 13.99
CA THR A 148 7.18 1.91 15.02
C THR A 148 6.06 0.96 14.59
N ALA A 149 5.68 0.05 15.47
CA ALA A 149 4.54 -0.84 15.24
C ALA A 149 3.21 -0.06 15.30
N VAL A 150 2.45 -0.10 14.21
CA VAL A 150 1.13 0.52 14.09
C VAL A 150 0.08 -0.57 13.95
N ARG A 151 -1.01 -0.44 14.71
CA ARG A 151 -2.22 -1.23 14.51
C ARG A 151 -3.13 -0.45 13.56
N LEU A 152 -3.57 -1.12 12.50
CA LEU A 152 -4.45 -0.60 11.45
C LEU A 152 -5.77 -1.35 11.49
N ARG A 153 -6.83 -0.68 11.04
CA ARG A 153 -8.13 -1.29 10.78
C ARG A 153 -8.19 -1.75 9.34
N VAL A 154 -8.50 -3.01 9.13
CA VAL A 154 -8.78 -3.59 7.81
C VAL A 154 -10.18 -3.16 7.38
N GLN A 155 -10.30 -2.68 6.15
CA GLN A 155 -11.54 -2.18 5.56
C GLN A 155 -12.17 -3.21 4.63
#